data_AF-A0A7V6R557-F1
#
_entry.id   AF-A0A7V6R557-F1
#
_cell.length_a   1.000
_cell.length_b   1.000
_cell.length_c   1.000
_cell.angle_alpha   90.00
_cell.angle_beta   90.00
_cell.angle_gamma   90.00
#
_symmetry.space_group_name_H-M   'P 1'
#
loop_
_entity.id
_entity.type
_entity.pdbx_description
1 polymer ?
#
loop_
_entity_poly.entity_id
_entity_poly.type
_entity_poly.pdbx_seq_one_letter_code
_entity_poly.pdbx_strand_id
1 'polypeptide(L)'
;MKKKVVLIVVIALVLSICGYVAYTIHQIRNPDTLFKKSRLLTNEDSGNKIQNGQENPQKVADTKESLDNPTNPVNEKDLEKKYAKEDAQDVFNNNRVNILLLGFDLSPERKKMGVFRTDTIMLASIDFKNMEVYLLSIPRDSYTEIPGFEGRYKINDAFNKGGGFEGKGFEKVMETVSNFIGGISVDYYLAVDMTVFKKVIDMIGGIEYYVDVPVVMNGRELKPGLQILSGQQVLDYARNRNTKRADIDRIDRQQRILLAAFEQLKEKAQLTLIPEIFLAVKDDIWTNMNIKQVTSLALFGTNISMDRIHRYTVPGGFLLSGGLYYWGIKQYEKRDMIKEIFGVTIEVNEKDDIEYLRRLEEEKNQKVEAAESNNQQAAEESYQEVADESYQESTEESHRETVEGNNQEAADENHHETSEGDNQETAEENLQEANQM
;
A
#
# COMPACT_ATOMS: atom_id res chain seq x y z
N MET A 1 6.02 62.42 -32.98
CA MET A 1 6.20 60.98 -33.31
C MET A 1 6.24 60.07 -32.07
N LYS A 2 7.01 60.40 -31.03
CA LYS A 2 7.18 59.55 -29.83
C LYS A 2 5.87 59.11 -29.13
N LYS A 3 4.88 60.00 -28.98
CA LYS A 3 3.59 59.67 -28.33
C LYS A 3 2.75 58.61 -29.08
N LYS A 4 2.79 58.62 -30.42
CA LYS A 4 2.08 57.62 -31.25
C LYS A 4 2.74 56.24 -31.15
N VAL A 5 4.06 56.19 -31.11
CA VAL A 5 4.83 54.94 -30.92
C VAL A 5 4.55 54.35 -29.53
N VAL A 6 4.55 55.17 -28.48
CA VAL A 6 4.22 54.72 -27.11
C VAL A 6 2.79 54.16 -27.05
N LEU A 7 1.82 54.84 -27.66
CA LEU A 7 0.44 54.36 -27.69
C LEU A 7 0.30 53.01 -28.41
N ILE A 8 0.99 52.83 -29.54
CA ILE A 8 0.98 51.56 -30.29
C ILE A 8 1.60 50.43 -29.45
N VAL A 9 2.72 50.70 -28.77
CA VAL A 9 3.36 49.71 -27.88
C VAL A 9 2.45 49.32 -26.71
N VAL A 10 1.78 50.30 -26.09
CA VAL A 10 0.82 50.03 -25.00
C VAL A 10 -0.36 49.20 -25.50
N ILE A 11 -0.93 49.53 -26.66
CA ILE A 11 -2.03 48.75 -27.27
C ILE A 11 -1.57 47.33 -27.57
N ALA A 12 -0.39 47.14 -28.17
CA ALA A 12 0.16 45.82 -28.46
C ALA A 12 0.38 44.99 -27.19
N LEU A 13 0.85 45.62 -26.11
CA LEU A 13 1.06 44.96 -24.82
C LEU A 13 -0.28 44.56 -24.18
N VAL A 14 -1.29 45.44 -24.21
CA VAL A 14 -2.64 45.13 -23.72
C VAL A 14 -3.26 43.99 -24.53
N LEU A 15 -3.19 44.02 -25.87
CA LEU A 15 -3.70 42.95 -26.72
C LEU A 15 -2.98 41.62 -26.48
N SER A 16 -1.67 41.65 -26.25
CA SER A 16 -0.88 40.46 -25.89
C SER A 16 -1.33 39.87 -24.54
N ILE A 17 -1.53 40.73 -23.53
CA ILE A 17 -2.07 40.31 -22.23
C ILE A 17 -3.48 39.74 -22.39
N CYS A 18 -4.38 40.42 -23.11
CA CYS A 18 -5.74 39.93 -23.35
C CYS A 18 -5.75 38.59 -24.09
N GLY A 19 -4.90 38.43 -25.11
CA GLY A 19 -4.72 37.17 -25.84
C GLY A 19 -4.21 36.06 -24.94
N TYR A 20 -3.22 36.34 -24.08
CA TYR A 20 -2.70 35.37 -23.11
C TYR A 20 -3.74 34.97 -22.05
N VAL A 21 -4.55 35.93 -21.56
CA VAL A 21 -5.66 35.67 -20.64
C VAL A 21 -6.73 34.81 -21.31
N ALA A 22 -7.15 35.15 -22.53
CA ALA A 22 -8.12 34.37 -23.29
C ALA A 22 -7.62 32.94 -23.56
N TYR A 23 -6.35 32.80 -23.94
CA TYR A 23 -5.70 31.51 -24.12
C TYR A 23 -5.67 30.68 -22.82
N THR A 24 -5.36 31.31 -21.69
CA THR A 24 -5.33 30.64 -20.39
C THR A 24 -6.74 30.19 -19.97
N ILE A 25 -7.77 31.03 -20.17
CA ILE A 25 -9.17 30.65 -19.92
C ILE A 25 -9.59 29.49 -20.82
N HIS A 26 -9.19 29.52 -22.10
CA HIS A 26 -9.45 28.42 -23.02
C HIS A 26 -8.82 27.13 -22.53
N GLN A 27 -7.55 27.13 -22.11
CA GLN A 27 -6.90 25.94 -21.56
C GLN A 27 -7.61 25.40 -20.30
N ILE A 28 -7.98 26.27 -19.36
CA ILE A 28 -8.67 25.87 -18.12
C ILE A 28 -10.02 25.21 -18.41
N ARG A 29 -10.73 25.71 -19.43
CA ARG A 29 -12.02 25.16 -19.89
C ARG A 29 -11.89 23.88 -20.72
N ASN A 30 -10.69 23.58 -21.21
CA ASN A 30 -10.41 22.43 -22.07
C ASN A 30 -9.28 21.59 -21.43
N PRO A 31 -9.59 20.78 -20.40
CA PRO A 31 -8.60 20.06 -19.58
C PRO A 31 -7.62 19.22 -20.41
N ASP A 32 -8.04 18.65 -21.54
CA ASP A 32 -7.20 17.83 -22.43
C ASP A 32 -5.96 18.59 -22.95
N THR A 33 -5.98 19.92 -22.92
CA THR A 33 -4.84 20.78 -23.30
C THR A 33 -3.82 21.00 -22.17
N LEU A 34 -4.18 20.68 -20.92
CA LEU A 34 -3.39 20.95 -19.72
C LEU A 34 -2.75 19.71 -19.10
N PHE A 35 -3.33 18.53 -19.31
CA PHE A 35 -2.86 17.29 -18.71
C PHE A 35 -1.98 16.48 -19.66
N LYS A 36 -0.95 15.82 -19.09
CA LYS A 36 -0.24 14.76 -19.79
C LYS A 36 -1.22 13.65 -20.10
N LYS A 37 -1.05 13.06 -21.28
CA LYS A 37 -1.90 11.99 -21.79
C LYS A 37 -1.66 10.74 -20.95
N SER A 38 -2.70 10.26 -20.27
CA SER A 38 -2.65 8.94 -19.66
C SER A 38 -2.45 7.89 -20.76
N ARG A 39 -1.71 6.82 -20.48
CA ARG A 39 -1.42 5.74 -21.43
C ARG A 39 -1.06 4.44 -20.71
N LEU A 40 -1.14 3.31 -21.40
CA LEU A 40 -0.39 2.14 -20.97
C LEU A 40 1.10 2.41 -21.17
N LEU A 41 1.89 2.19 -20.13
CA LEU A 41 3.34 2.24 -20.21
C LEU A 41 3.86 1.01 -20.97
N THR A 42 4.80 1.23 -21.89
CA THR A 42 5.47 0.12 -22.59
C THR A 42 6.70 -0.32 -21.80
N ASN A 43 7.25 -1.49 -22.11
CA ASN A 43 8.49 -1.98 -21.50
C ASN A 43 9.68 -1.01 -21.66
N GLU A 44 9.65 -0.12 -22.66
CA GLU A 44 10.67 0.94 -22.85
C GLU A 44 10.53 2.08 -21.82
N ASP A 45 9.32 2.34 -21.32
CA ASP A 45 9.06 3.34 -20.28
C ASP A 45 9.49 2.87 -18.89
N SER A 46 9.55 1.55 -18.67
CA SER A 46 9.93 0.91 -17.40
C SER A 46 11.44 0.82 -17.16
N GLY A 47 12.28 1.44 -18.00
CA GLY A 47 13.69 1.67 -17.69
C GLY A 47 14.56 0.42 -17.53
N ASN A 48 14.19 -0.72 -18.13
CA ASN A 48 15.00 -1.94 -18.04
C ASN A 48 15.87 -2.13 -19.29
N LYS A 49 17.09 -1.57 -19.27
CA LYS A 49 18.18 -2.03 -20.16
C LYS A 49 18.72 -3.34 -19.59
N ILE A 50 18.14 -4.47 -19.98
CA ILE A 50 18.86 -5.74 -19.92
C ILE A 50 19.52 -5.97 -21.27
N GLN A 51 20.85 -5.89 -21.26
CA GLN A 51 21.70 -6.31 -22.36
C GLN A 51 21.50 -7.82 -22.56
N ASN A 52 20.84 -8.21 -23.66
CA ASN A 52 21.05 -9.55 -24.17
C ASN A 52 22.37 -9.55 -24.94
N GLY A 53 23.36 -10.23 -24.35
CA GLY A 53 24.60 -10.60 -25.00
C GLY A 53 24.33 -11.46 -26.23
N GLN A 54 25.05 -11.10 -27.29
CA GLN A 54 25.61 -11.93 -28.35
C GLN A 54 24.80 -13.16 -28.81
N GLU A 55 24.23 -13.06 -30.01
CA GLU A 55 24.77 -13.79 -31.17
C GLU A 55 24.36 -13.10 -32.49
N ASN A 56 25.31 -13.04 -33.40
CA ASN A 56 25.29 -12.44 -34.75
C ASN A 56 26.15 -13.38 -35.62
N PRO A 57 26.17 -13.32 -36.96
CA PRO A 57 25.11 -13.26 -38.00
C PRO A 57 25.24 -14.43 -39.01
N GLN A 58 24.24 -14.68 -39.87
CA GLN A 58 24.45 -14.70 -41.34
C GLN A 58 23.16 -14.89 -42.18
N LYS A 59 22.73 -13.78 -42.81
CA LYS A 59 22.56 -13.54 -44.27
C LYS A 59 22.32 -14.77 -45.18
N VAL A 60 21.31 -14.75 -46.04
CA VAL A 60 21.37 -14.58 -47.53
C VAL A 60 19.96 -14.29 -48.08
N ALA A 61 19.94 -13.53 -49.17
CA ALA A 61 18.86 -12.84 -49.85
C ALA A 61 17.95 -13.70 -50.79
N ASP A 62 16.85 -13.04 -51.16
CA ASP A 62 16.31 -12.90 -52.54
C ASP A 62 15.21 -13.85 -53.11
N THR A 63 14.05 -13.20 -53.32
CA THR A 63 13.12 -13.21 -54.48
C THR A 63 11.91 -14.17 -54.61
N LYS A 64 10.77 -13.50 -54.88
CA LYS A 64 9.60 -13.80 -55.77
C LYS A 64 8.28 -14.28 -55.15
N GLU A 65 7.31 -13.36 -55.25
CA GLU A 65 5.91 -13.54 -55.65
C GLU A 65 5.46 -14.96 -56.06
N SER A 66 4.49 -15.51 -55.33
CA SER A 66 3.24 -16.02 -55.93
C SER A 66 2.15 -16.19 -54.86
N LEU A 67 0.95 -15.74 -55.20
CA LEU A 67 -0.31 -16.00 -54.50
C LEU A 67 -0.54 -17.51 -54.37
N ASP A 68 -0.87 -17.98 -53.16
CA ASP A 68 -1.90 -18.97 -52.87
C ASP A 68 -2.06 -19.10 -51.34
N ASN A 69 -3.29 -18.89 -50.86
CA ASN A 69 -3.74 -19.19 -49.49
C ASN A 69 -4.46 -20.56 -49.56
N PRO A 70 -4.43 -21.42 -48.53
CA PRO A 70 -5.27 -21.15 -47.36
C PRO A 70 -4.67 -21.55 -45.99
N THR A 71 -5.15 -20.82 -44.97
CA THR A 71 -5.28 -21.24 -43.56
C THR A 71 -3.98 -21.45 -42.78
N ASN A 72 -3.42 -20.35 -42.26
CA ASN A 72 -2.75 -20.38 -40.97
C ASN A 72 -3.81 -20.16 -39.87
N PRO A 73 -3.89 -21.01 -38.83
CA PRO A 73 -4.74 -20.73 -37.69
C PRO A 73 -4.21 -19.47 -37.03
N VAL A 74 -4.99 -18.41 -37.08
CA VAL A 74 -4.62 -17.19 -36.39
C VAL A 74 -4.66 -17.50 -34.90
N ASN A 75 -3.52 -17.44 -34.24
CA ASN A 75 -3.41 -17.73 -32.81
C ASN A 75 -4.31 -16.77 -32.03
N GLU A 76 -5.39 -17.29 -31.45
CA GLU A 76 -6.38 -16.51 -30.69
C GLU A 76 -5.74 -15.69 -29.58
N LYS A 77 -4.64 -16.17 -28.96
CA LYS A 77 -3.90 -15.41 -27.94
C LYS A 77 -3.14 -14.21 -28.50
N ASP A 78 -2.67 -14.31 -29.74
CA ASP A 78 -1.97 -13.19 -30.40
C ASP A 78 -2.98 -12.17 -30.93
N LEU A 79 -4.16 -12.62 -31.37
CA LEU A 79 -5.28 -11.76 -31.68
C LEU A 79 -5.82 -11.06 -30.43
N GLU A 80 -6.07 -11.77 -29.34
CA GLU A 80 -6.51 -11.18 -28.06
C GLU A 80 -5.48 -10.17 -27.54
N LYS A 81 -4.18 -10.48 -27.59
CA LYS A 81 -3.12 -9.52 -27.20
C LYS A 81 -3.06 -8.31 -28.14
N LYS A 82 -3.35 -8.48 -29.43
CA LYS A 82 -3.36 -7.39 -30.40
C LYS A 82 -4.58 -6.50 -30.23
N TYR A 83 -5.79 -7.07 -30.11
CA TYR A 83 -7.03 -6.33 -29.86
C TYR A 83 -7.03 -5.67 -28.49
N ALA A 84 -6.51 -6.30 -27.44
CA ALA A 84 -6.37 -5.69 -26.12
C ALA A 84 -5.40 -4.47 -26.11
N LYS A 85 -4.36 -4.50 -26.96
CA LYS A 85 -3.44 -3.36 -27.13
C LYS A 85 -4.03 -2.23 -27.99
N GLU A 86 -4.72 -2.58 -29.09
CA GLU A 86 -5.39 -1.59 -29.95
C GLU A 86 -6.57 -0.91 -29.22
N ASP A 87 -7.36 -1.66 -28.45
CA ASP A 87 -8.45 -1.12 -27.61
C ASP A 87 -7.89 -0.24 -26.47
N ALA A 88 -6.81 -0.66 -25.81
CA ALA A 88 -6.19 0.16 -24.78
C ALA A 88 -5.66 1.50 -25.32
N GLN A 89 -5.05 1.50 -26.50
CA GLN A 89 -4.52 2.72 -27.12
C GLN A 89 -5.64 3.75 -27.43
N ASP A 90 -6.83 3.28 -27.83
CA ASP A 90 -8.00 4.14 -28.09
C ASP A 90 -8.78 4.52 -26.81
N VAL A 91 -8.71 3.71 -25.74
CA VAL A 91 -9.26 4.12 -24.43
C VAL A 91 -8.46 5.28 -23.82
N PHE A 92 -7.15 5.32 -24.06
CA PHE A 92 -6.26 6.37 -23.57
C PHE A 92 -6.16 7.60 -24.50
N ASN A 93 -7.11 7.78 -25.43
CA ASN A 93 -7.12 8.85 -26.44
C ASN A 93 -7.45 10.25 -25.85
N ASN A 94 -6.53 10.75 -25.02
CA ASN A 94 -6.34 12.13 -24.53
C ASN A 94 -7.35 12.72 -23.54
N ASN A 95 -8.37 11.99 -23.10
CA ASN A 95 -9.45 12.56 -22.29
C ASN A 95 -9.51 11.99 -20.87
N ARG A 96 -8.42 11.37 -20.40
CA ARG A 96 -8.34 10.81 -19.05
C ARG A 96 -7.05 11.22 -18.36
N VAL A 97 -7.15 11.53 -17.06
CA VAL A 97 -6.00 11.78 -16.20
C VAL A 97 -6.08 10.93 -14.94
N ASN A 98 -4.93 10.38 -14.53
CA ASN A 98 -4.79 9.59 -13.32
C ASN A 98 -3.95 10.34 -12.29
N ILE A 99 -4.56 10.65 -11.15
CA ILE A 99 -3.97 11.46 -10.07
C ILE A 99 -3.90 10.62 -8.81
N LEU A 100 -2.69 10.40 -8.29
CA LEU A 100 -2.48 9.66 -7.06
C LEU A 100 -2.60 10.59 -5.84
N LEU A 101 -3.59 10.32 -4.99
CA LEU A 101 -3.82 11.01 -3.73
C LEU A 101 -3.13 10.23 -2.60
N LEU A 102 -2.22 10.90 -1.89
CA LEU A 102 -1.41 10.31 -0.83
C LEU A 102 -1.62 11.05 0.49
N GLY A 103 -1.94 10.29 1.54
CA GLY A 103 -2.04 10.79 2.90
C GLY A 103 -0.88 10.29 3.76
N PHE A 104 -0.11 11.20 4.33
CA PHE A 104 1.02 10.89 5.21
C PHE A 104 0.72 11.23 6.67
N ASP A 105 1.04 10.30 7.57
CA ASP A 105 1.20 10.61 8.99
C ASP A 105 2.69 10.87 9.26
N LEU A 106 3.03 12.16 9.34
CA LEU A 106 4.37 12.68 9.63
C LEU A 106 4.53 13.08 11.11
N SER A 107 3.87 12.35 12.02
CA SER A 107 4.04 12.54 13.46
C SER A 107 5.52 12.69 13.87
N PRO A 108 5.85 13.51 14.89
CA PRO A 108 7.23 13.76 15.30
C PRO A 108 8.03 12.49 15.58
N GLU A 109 7.39 11.45 16.10
CA GLU A 109 8.00 10.14 16.32
C GLU A 109 8.44 9.51 14.99
N ARG A 110 7.60 9.54 13.97
CA ARG A 110 7.90 9.02 12.63
C ARG A 110 8.97 9.83 11.91
N LYS A 111 8.95 11.16 12.04
CA LYS A 111 10.02 12.04 11.53
C LYS A 111 11.38 11.68 12.14
N LYS A 112 11.45 11.41 13.44
CA LYS A 112 12.69 11.00 14.13
C LYS A 112 13.22 9.65 13.66
N MET A 113 12.33 8.73 13.30
CA MET A 113 12.73 7.41 12.78
C MET A 113 13.14 7.43 11.31
N GLY A 114 12.90 8.52 10.57
CA GLY A 114 13.14 8.58 9.13
C GLY A 114 12.26 7.62 8.31
N VAL A 115 11.23 7.02 8.91
CA VAL A 115 10.33 6.06 8.27
C VAL A 115 9.00 6.76 8.00
N PHE A 116 8.73 7.03 6.73
CA PHE A 116 7.53 7.69 6.28
C PHE A 116 6.62 6.68 5.59
N ARG A 117 5.42 6.46 6.12
CA ARG A 117 4.44 5.54 5.51
C ARG A 117 3.28 6.33 4.95
N THR A 118 2.92 6.04 3.70
CA THR A 118 1.67 6.45 3.10
C THR A 118 0.54 5.63 3.74
N ASP A 119 -0.29 6.29 4.53
CA ASP A 119 -1.40 5.64 5.24
C ASP A 119 -2.69 5.65 4.41
N THR A 120 -2.75 6.53 3.40
CA THR A 120 -3.81 6.58 2.38
C THR A 120 -3.16 6.58 1.01
N ILE A 121 -3.59 5.66 0.15
CA ILE A 121 -3.18 5.56 -1.25
C ILE A 121 -4.45 5.42 -2.07
N MET A 122 -4.80 6.45 -2.83
CA MET A 122 -6.03 6.46 -3.63
C MET A 122 -5.73 7.04 -5.00
N LEU A 123 -6.17 6.35 -6.05
CA LEU A 123 -6.07 6.85 -7.42
C LEU A 123 -7.40 7.50 -7.80
N ALA A 124 -7.37 8.78 -8.17
CA ALA A 124 -8.48 9.45 -8.84
C ALA A 124 -8.26 9.38 -10.35
N SER A 125 -9.07 8.59 -11.06
CA SER A 125 -9.11 8.55 -12.51
C SER A 125 -10.26 9.41 -13.01
N ILE A 126 -9.96 10.43 -13.80
CA ILE A 126 -10.95 11.42 -14.26
C ILE A 126 -11.07 11.29 -15.77
N ASP A 127 -12.24 10.90 -16.25
CA ASP A 127 -12.60 10.77 -17.66
C ASP A 127 -13.38 12.01 -18.11
N PHE A 128 -12.68 12.96 -18.73
CA PHE A 128 -13.24 14.22 -19.20
C PHE A 128 -14.23 14.03 -20.36
N LYS A 129 -14.11 12.95 -21.14
CA LYS A 129 -15.00 12.67 -22.29
C LYS A 129 -16.36 12.17 -21.82
N ASN A 130 -16.34 11.18 -20.93
CA ASN A 130 -17.55 10.54 -20.44
C ASN A 130 -18.14 11.24 -19.21
N MET A 131 -17.41 12.22 -18.63
CA MET A 131 -17.75 12.92 -17.39
C MET A 131 -17.85 11.98 -16.19
N GLU A 132 -16.93 11.02 -16.09
CA GLU A 132 -16.88 10.02 -15.02
C GLU A 132 -15.64 10.22 -14.14
N VAL A 133 -15.77 9.96 -12.85
CA VAL A 133 -14.64 9.95 -11.90
C VAL A 133 -14.64 8.64 -11.14
N TYR A 134 -13.48 8.01 -11.05
CA TYR A 134 -13.27 6.76 -10.34
C TYR A 134 -12.27 6.99 -9.22
N LEU A 135 -12.70 6.78 -7.98
CA LEU A 135 -11.86 6.83 -6.79
C LEU A 135 -11.50 5.39 -6.37
N LEU A 136 -10.29 4.97 -6.73
CA LEU A 136 -9.76 3.64 -6.41
C LEU A 136 -8.86 3.71 -5.18
N SER A 137 -9.34 3.25 -4.04
CA SER A 137 -8.50 3.08 -2.84
C SER A 137 -7.67 1.79 -2.92
N ILE A 138 -6.38 1.93 -2.67
CA ILE A 138 -5.43 0.82 -2.59
C ILE A 138 -5.05 0.65 -1.11
N PRO A 139 -5.41 -0.48 -0.47
CA PRO A 139 -5.01 -0.74 0.91
C PRO A 139 -3.48 -0.63 1.07
N ARG A 140 -3.02 0.14 2.05
CA ARG A 140 -1.58 0.45 2.24
C ARG A 140 -0.71 -0.78 2.44
N ASP A 141 -1.30 -1.85 2.98
CA ASP A 141 -0.64 -3.13 3.28
C ASP A 141 -0.74 -4.12 2.09
N SER A 142 -1.18 -3.67 0.89
CA SER A 142 -1.28 -4.51 -0.32
C SER A 142 0.04 -5.19 -0.64
N TYR A 143 0.00 -6.52 -0.79
CA TYR A 143 1.14 -7.36 -1.13
C TYR A 143 1.45 -7.25 -2.62
N THR A 144 2.55 -6.58 -2.97
CA THR A 144 2.92 -6.30 -4.36
C THR A 144 4.42 -6.27 -4.56
N GLU A 145 4.84 -6.42 -5.81
CA GLU A 145 6.19 -6.07 -6.25
C GLU A 145 6.36 -4.56 -6.27
N ILE A 146 7.59 -4.12 -5.99
CA ILE A 146 8.01 -2.74 -6.11
C ILE A 146 9.12 -2.71 -7.17
N PRO A 147 8.90 -2.05 -8.32
CA PRO A 147 9.86 -2.05 -9.42
C PRO A 147 11.28 -1.68 -8.99
N GLY A 148 12.26 -2.48 -9.43
CA GLY A 148 13.67 -2.34 -9.08
C GLY A 148 14.08 -3.00 -7.75
N PHE A 149 13.19 -3.73 -7.08
CA PHE A 149 13.49 -4.48 -5.86
C PHE A 149 13.03 -5.93 -5.99
N GLU A 150 13.86 -6.87 -5.56
CA GLU A 150 13.50 -8.28 -5.54
C GLU A 150 12.49 -8.60 -4.43
N GLY A 151 11.56 -9.52 -4.73
CA GLY A 151 10.54 -9.95 -3.79
C GLY A 151 9.34 -9.01 -3.69
N ARG A 152 8.52 -9.24 -2.66
CA ARG A 152 7.25 -8.56 -2.46
C ARG A 152 7.19 -7.83 -1.13
N TYR A 153 6.48 -6.71 -1.15
CA TYR A 153 6.44 -5.75 -0.08
C TYR A 153 5.02 -5.22 0.10
N LYS A 154 4.83 -4.45 1.17
CA LYS A 154 3.65 -3.62 1.31
C LYS A 154 3.78 -2.46 0.34
N ILE A 155 2.70 -2.14 -0.38
CA ILE A 155 2.74 -1.05 -1.36
C ILE A 155 3.15 0.30 -0.74
N ASN A 156 2.85 0.54 0.53
CA ASN A 156 3.27 1.76 1.24
C ASN A 156 4.78 1.86 1.51
N ASP A 157 5.54 0.78 1.35
CA ASP A 157 7.00 0.81 1.46
C ASP A 157 7.66 1.41 0.21
N ALA A 158 6.93 1.55 -0.90
CA ALA A 158 7.44 2.13 -2.15
C ALA A 158 8.03 3.53 -1.95
N PHE A 159 7.44 4.34 -1.09
CA PHE A 159 7.93 5.69 -0.80
C PHE A 159 9.34 5.66 -0.20
N ASN A 160 9.57 4.86 0.85
CA ASN A 160 10.87 4.75 1.49
C ASN A 160 11.89 4.08 0.56
N LYS A 161 11.47 3.07 -0.22
CA LYS A 161 12.32 2.43 -1.24
C LYS A 161 12.74 3.38 -2.36
N GLY A 162 11.93 4.38 -2.65
CA GLY A 162 12.30 5.48 -3.56
C GLY A 162 13.26 6.50 -2.94
N GLY A 163 13.68 6.34 -1.68
CA GLY A 163 14.52 7.30 -0.95
C GLY A 163 13.73 8.37 -0.19
N GLY A 164 12.42 8.15 0.02
CA GLY A 164 11.58 9.06 0.80
C GLY A 164 11.47 10.47 0.19
N PHE A 165 11.37 11.49 1.06
CA PHE A 165 11.25 12.89 0.66
C PHE A 165 12.54 13.47 0.02
N GLU A 166 13.70 12.89 0.33
CA GLU A 166 15.00 13.35 -0.19
C GLU A 166 15.36 12.70 -1.53
N GLY A 167 14.74 11.54 -1.83
CA GLY A 167 14.91 10.80 -3.07
C GLY A 167 13.76 10.99 -4.06
N LYS A 168 13.48 9.93 -4.82
CA LYS A 168 12.39 9.81 -5.79
C LYS A 168 11.21 9.05 -5.18
N GLY A 169 10.89 9.33 -3.92
CA GLY A 169 9.88 8.59 -3.16
C GLY A 169 8.52 8.63 -3.84
N PHE A 170 8.05 9.81 -4.25
CA PHE A 170 6.76 9.98 -4.92
C PHE A 170 6.71 9.27 -6.27
N GLU A 171 7.76 9.41 -7.09
CA GLU A 171 7.86 8.75 -8.38
C GLU A 171 7.86 7.22 -8.22
N LYS A 172 8.53 6.69 -7.19
CA LYS A 172 8.51 5.25 -6.91
C LYS A 172 7.13 4.76 -6.51
N VAL A 173 6.36 5.53 -5.75
CA VAL A 173 4.95 5.16 -5.44
C VAL A 173 4.12 5.20 -6.73
N MET A 174 4.25 6.24 -7.56
CA MET A 174 3.53 6.32 -8.84
C MET A 174 3.85 5.14 -9.77
N GLU A 175 5.12 4.79 -9.90
CA GLU A 175 5.60 3.65 -10.68
C GLU A 175 5.07 2.31 -10.13
N THR A 176 5.08 2.15 -8.81
CA THR A 176 4.56 0.95 -8.13
C THR A 176 3.06 0.82 -8.33
N VAL A 177 2.30 1.91 -8.15
CA VAL A 177 0.84 1.90 -8.38
C VAL A 177 0.54 1.64 -9.84
N SER A 178 1.27 2.25 -10.77
CA SER A 178 1.13 2.01 -12.20
C SER A 178 1.32 0.54 -12.56
N ASN A 179 2.40 -0.09 -12.07
CA ASN A 179 2.62 -1.53 -12.25
C ASN A 179 1.51 -2.37 -11.58
N PHE A 180 1.11 -2.01 -10.37
CA PHE A 180 0.08 -2.71 -9.60
C PHE A 180 -1.26 -2.81 -10.33
N ILE A 181 -1.63 -1.77 -11.08
CA ILE A 181 -2.85 -1.70 -11.89
C ILE A 181 -2.64 -2.11 -13.36
N GLY A 182 -1.56 -2.82 -13.66
CA GLY A 182 -1.31 -3.39 -14.99
C GLY A 182 -0.72 -2.42 -16.01
N GLY A 183 0.13 -1.50 -15.55
CA GLY A 183 0.90 -0.59 -16.42
C GLY A 183 0.14 0.66 -16.85
N ILE A 184 -1.04 0.93 -16.29
CA ILE A 184 -1.78 2.17 -16.56
C ILE A 184 -1.03 3.34 -15.92
N SER A 185 -0.78 4.40 -16.68
CA SER A 185 0.01 5.53 -16.20
C SER A 185 -0.64 6.21 -14.98
N VAL A 186 0.21 6.61 -14.05
CA VAL A 186 -0.13 7.55 -12.99
C VAL A 186 0.58 8.85 -13.34
N ASP A 187 -0.17 9.88 -13.71
CA ASP A 187 0.39 11.06 -14.38
C ASP A 187 0.77 12.14 -13.38
N TYR A 188 -0.04 12.26 -12.33
CA TYR A 188 0.10 13.26 -11.28
C TYR A 188 -0.04 12.66 -9.90
N TYR A 189 0.42 13.40 -8.89
CA TYR A 189 0.16 13.09 -7.50
C TYR A 189 -0.17 14.34 -6.70
N LEU A 190 -0.94 14.16 -5.63
CA LEU A 190 -1.14 15.14 -4.56
C LEU A 190 -0.91 14.42 -3.24
N ALA A 191 0.15 14.80 -2.54
CA ALA A 191 0.50 14.29 -1.23
C ALA A 191 0.31 15.36 -0.18
N VAL A 192 -0.40 15.00 0.89
CA VAL A 192 -0.69 15.88 2.02
C VAL A 192 -0.34 15.20 3.33
N ASP A 193 0.14 15.99 4.29
CA ASP A 193 0.22 15.53 5.67
C ASP A 193 -1.10 15.80 6.41
N MET A 194 -1.27 15.12 7.56
CA MET A 194 -2.49 15.24 8.36
C MET A 194 -2.73 16.65 8.92
N THR A 195 -1.69 17.46 9.13
CA THR A 195 -1.83 18.85 9.61
C THR A 195 -2.43 19.73 8.52
N VAL A 196 -1.94 19.61 7.30
CA VAL A 196 -2.46 20.35 6.14
C VAL A 196 -3.89 19.91 5.82
N PHE A 197 -4.16 18.62 5.87
CA PHE A 197 -5.51 18.10 5.69
C PHE A 197 -6.51 18.77 6.66
N LYS A 198 -6.18 18.81 7.96
CA LYS A 198 -7.02 19.50 8.96
C LYS A 198 -7.22 20.98 8.62
N LYS A 199 -6.14 21.68 8.30
CA LYS A 199 -6.16 23.11 7.93
C LYS A 199 -7.09 23.37 6.75
N VAL A 200 -7.02 22.55 5.70
CA VAL A 200 -7.90 22.65 4.53
C VAL A 200 -9.36 22.43 4.90
N ILE A 201 -9.66 21.43 5.74
CA ILE A 201 -11.03 21.20 6.23
C ILE A 201 -11.55 22.40 7.02
N ASP A 202 -10.72 22.99 7.89
CA ASP A 202 -11.12 24.16 8.68
C ASP A 202 -11.32 25.39 7.78
N MET A 203 -10.52 25.56 6.72
CA MET A 203 -10.67 26.65 5.73
C MET A 203 -11.98 26.58 4.94
N ILE A 204 -12.54 25.39 4.74
CA ILE A 204 -13.86 25.21 4.08
C ILE A 204 -15.04 25.25 5.06
N GLY A 205 -14.77 25.56 6.34
CA GLY A 205 -15.78 25.68 7.39
C GLY A 205 -16.18 24.35 8.05
N GLY A 206 -15.33 23.32 7.96
CA GLY A 206 -15.64 21.96 8.40
C GLY A 206 -16.45 21.17 7.38
N ILE A 207 -16.74 19.90 7.71
CA ILE A 207 -17.58 19.01 6.89
C ILE A 207 -18.83 18.64 7.67
N GLU A 208 -20.00 18.95 7.12
CA GLU A 208 -21.26 18.35 7.57
C GLU A 208 -21.26 16.86 7.22
N TYR A 209 -21.29 16.01 8.24
CA TYR A 209 -21.11 14.57 8.08
C TYR A 209 -21.98 13.78 9.05
N TYR A 210 -22.59 12.70 8.55
CA TYR A 210 -23.30 11.74 9.39
C TYR A 210 -22.32 10.72 9.98
N VAL A 211 -22.00 10.87 11.26
CA VAL A 211 -21.17 9.91 11.99
C VAL A 211 -21.98 8.64 12.27
N ASP A 212 -21.48 7.49 11.83
CA ASP A 212 -22.14 6.18 11.96
C ASP A 212 -21.68 5.39 13.21
N VAL A 213 -20.45 5.63 13.67
CA VAL A 213 -19.85 4.97 14.83
C VAL A 213 -19.31 5.99 15.82
N PRO A 214 -19.47 5.76 17.14
CA PRO A 214 -18.87 6.64 18.12
C PRO A 214 -17.35 6.57 18.06
N VAL A 215 -16.69 7.72 18.25
CA VAL A 215 -15.23 7.81 18.32
C VAL A 215 -14.85 8.62 19.55
N VAL A 216 -14.04 8.03 20.43
CA VAL A 216 -13.45 8.71 21.59
C VAL A 216 -11.94 8.70 21.40
N MET A 217 -11.33 9.87 21.24
CA MET A 217 -9.90 10.00 21.01
C MET A 217 -9.36 11.28 21.62
N ASN A 218 -8.34 11.17 22.47
CA ASN A 218 -7.68 12.33 23.10
C ASN A 218 -8.66 13.31 23.78
N GLY A 219 -9.66 12.77 24.49
CA GLY A 219 -10.69 13.56 25.18
C GLY A 219 -11.77 14.18 24.28
N ARG A 220 -11.69 13.99 22.95
CA ARG A 220 -12.76 14.38 22.01
C ARG A 220 -13.67 13.19 21.76
N GLU A 221 -14.96 13.46 21.75
CA GLU A 221 -16.01 12.48 21.49
C GLU A 221 -16.79 12.89 20.24
N LEU A 222 -16.97 11.94 19.33
CA LEU A 222 -17.89 12.02 18.20
C LEU A 222 -19.01 11.03 18.45
N LYS A 223 -20.24 11.54 18.47
CA LYS A 223 -21.44 10.74 18.64
C LYS A 223 -22.06 10.43 17.29
N PRO A 224 -22.79 9.31 17.16
CA PRO A 224 -23.56 9.04 15.96
C PRO A 224 -24.58 10.15 15.67
N GLY A 225 -24.76 10.50 14.40
CA GLY A 225 -25.65 11.55 13.94
C GLY A 225 -25.01 12.58 13.01
N LEU A 226 -25.83 13.48 12.46
CA LEU A 226 -25.38 14.58 11.61
C LEU A 226 -24.75 15.68 12.44
N GLN A 227 -23.53 16.08 12.08
CA GLN A 227 -22.80 17.15 12.76
C GLN A 227 -21.75 17.77 11.84
N ILE A 228 -21.34 19.00 12.13
CA ILE A 228 -20.21 19.65 11.45
C ILE A 228 -18.92 19.23 12.13
N LEU A 229 -18.06 18.52 11.41
CA LEU A 229 -16.76 18.08 11.88
C LEU A 229 -15.69 19.10 11.50
N SER A 230 -14.97 19.61 12.50
CA SER A 230 -13.69 20.31 12.31
C SER A 230 -12.63 19.38 11.71
N GLY A 231 -11.55 19.93 11.17
CA GLY A 231 -10.45 19.16 10.61
C GLY A 231 -9.92 18.09 11.58
N GLN A 232 -9.72 18.44 12.85
CA GLN A 232 -9.27 17.46 13.85
C GLN A 232 -10.29 16.34 14.09
N GLN A 233 -11.60 16.65 14.12
CA GLN A 233 -12.64 15.65 14.29
C GLN A 233 -12.75 14.73 13.06
N VAL A 234 -12.63 15.28 11.85
CA VAL A 234 -12.57 14.50 10.61
C VAL A 234 -11.38 13.53 10.66
N LEU A 235 -10.21 14.00 11.09
CA LEU A 235 -9.03 13.16 11.22
C LEU A 235 -9.22 12.03 12.25
N ASP A 236 -9.76 12.34 13.43
CA ASP A 236 -10.01 11.36 14.48
C ASP A 236 -10.99 10.27 14.00
N TYR A 237 -12.05 10.68 13.30
CA TYR A 237 -13.03 9.78 12.71
C TYR A 237 -12.42 8.92 11.59
N ALA A 238 -11.66 9.54 10.67
CA ALA A 238 -11.00 8.86 9.56
C ALA A 238 -9.87 7.91 10.00
N ARG A 239 -9.30 8.09 11.20
CA ARG A 239 -8.25 7.22 11.75
C ARG A 239 -8.77 6.09 12.62
N ASN A 240 -10.03 6.15 13.05
CA ASN A 240 -10.58 5.14 13.94
C ASN A 240 -10.55 3.74 13.29
N ARG A 241 -9.96 2.78 14.01
CA ARG A 241 -9.83 1.37 13.58
C ARG A 241 -10.63 0.40 14.46
N ASN A 242 -11.30 0.90 15.49
CA ASN A 242 -12.03 0.09 16.46
C ASN A 242 -13.37 -0.41 15.87
N THR A 243 -13.31 -1.09 14.74
CA THR A 243 -14.46 -1.68 14.04
C THR A 243 -14.12 -3.04 13.46
N LYS A 244 -15.17 -3.81 13.13
CA LYS A 244 -15.06 -5.23 12.77
C LYS A 244 -14.13 -5.51 11.59
N ARG A 245 -14.00 -4.60 10.62
CA ARG A 245 -13.15 -4.78 9.43
C ARG A 245 -11.89 -3.90 9.43
N ALA A 246 -11.59 -3.26 10.57
CA ALA A 246 -10.38 -2.47 10.84
C ALA A 246 -9.97 -1.52 9.68
N ASP A 247 -8.96 -1.89 8.89
CA ASP A 247 -8.38 -1.05 7.82
C ASP A 247 -9.38 -0.79 6.67
N ILE A 248 -10.27 -1.73 6.38
CA ILE A 248 -11.25 -1.60 5.29
C ILE A 248 -12.34 -0.60 5.63
N ASP A 249 -12.84 -0.62 6.88
CA ASP A 249 -13.79 0.40 7.34
C ASP A 249 -13.13 1.78 7.36
N ARG A 250 -11.81 1.85 7.64
CA ARG A 250 -11.06 3.10 7.55
C ARG A 250 -11.04 3.65 6.12
N ILE A 251 -10.75 2.80 5.15
CA ILE A 251 -10.70 3.17 3.74
C ILE A 251 -12.07 3.68 3.26
N ASP A 252 -13.15 2.99 3.62
CA ASP A 252 -14.51 3.43 3.27
C ASP A 252 -14.84 4.81 3.88
N ARG A 253 -14.56 5.03 5.18
CA ARG A 253 -14.76 6.35 5.81
C ARG A 253 -13.97 7.44 5.12
N GLN A 254 -12.70 7.21 4.79
CA GLN A 254 -11.86 8.18 4.09
C GLN A 254 -12.47 8.60 2.75
N GLN A 255 -12.97 7.63 1.96
CA GLN A 255 -13.66 7.94 0.71
C GLN A 255 -14.96 8.72 0.95
N ARG A 256 -15.80 8.29 1.92
CA ARG A 256 -17.05 8.98 2.23
C ARG A 256 -16.83 10.43 2.68
N ILE A 257 -15.80 10.67 3.50
CA ILE A 257 -15.44 12.01 3.97
C ILE A 257 -14.99 12.89 2.80
N LEU A 258 -14.17 12.36 1.88
CA LEU A 258 -13.76 13.11 0.69
C LEU A 258 -14.95 13.45 -0.20
N LEU A 259 -15.89 12.52 -0.39
CA LEU A 259 -17.12 12.78 -1.14
C LEU A 259 -18.02 13.80 -0.45
N ALA A 260 -18.22 13.70 0.87
CA ALA A 260 -19.02 14.65 1.63
C ALA A 260 -18.41 16.08 1.57
N ALA A 261 -17.09 16.18 1.66
CA ALA A 261 -16.38 17.45 1.48
C ALA A 261 -16.60 18.02 0.07
N PHE A 262 -16.47 17.18 -0.96
CA PHE A 262 -16.68 17.58 -2.35
C PHE A 262 -18.12 18.03 -2.62
N GLU A 263 -19.09 17.26 -2.14
CA GLU A 263 -20.53 17.56 -2.26
C GLU A 263 -20.87 18.89 -1.59
N GLN A 264 -20.44 19.07 -0.34
CA GLN A 264 -20.64 20.33 0.38
C GLN A 264 -20.03 21.53 -0.36
N LEU A 265 -18.80 21.40 -0.87
CA LEU A 265 -18.16 22.46 -1.65
C LEU A 265 -18.92 22.76 -2.94
N LYS A 266 -19.49 21.74 -3.59
CA LYS A 266 -20.28 21.89 -4.81
C LYS A 266 -21.61 22.59 -4.52
N GLU A 267 -22.35 22.16 -3.52
CA GLU A 267 -23.65 22.74 -3.13
C GLU A 267 -23.54 24.20 -2.70
N LYS A 268 -22.45 24.55 -1.99
CA LYS A 268 -22.17 25.93 -1.58
C LYS A 268 -21.52 26.78 -2.68
N ALA A 269 -21.35 26.25 -3.90
CA ALA A 269 -20.61 26.86 -5.00
C ALA A 269 -19.18 27.32 -4.60
N GLN A 270 -18.56 26.61 -3.65
CA GLN A 270 -17.25 26.89 -3.08
C GLN A 270 -16.10 26.13 -3.78
N LEU A 271 -16.39 25.27 -4.75
CA LEU A 271 -15.34 24.66 -5.58
C LEU A 271 -14.47 25.71 -6.30
N THR A 272 -14.99 26.92 -6.54
CA THR A 272 -14.21 28.04 -7.09
C THR A 272 -13.17 28.59 -6.13
N LEU A 273 -13.22 28.24 -4.84
CA LEU A 273 -12.20 28.60 -3.83
C LEU A 273 -10.98 27.67 -3.86
N ILE A 274 -11.07 26.50 -4.52
CA ILE A 274 -9.98 25.53 -4.56
C ILE A 274 -8.65 26.12 -5.07
N PRO A 275 -8.59 26.96 -6.12
CA PRO A 275 -7.35 27.61 -6.54
C PRO A 275 -6.72 28.48 -5.43
N GLU A 276 -7.53 29.21 -4.67
CA GLU A 276 -7.06 30.04 -3.56
C GLU A 276 -6.56 29.19 -2.40
N ILE A 277 -7.32 28.16 -2.02
CA ILE A 277 -6.93 27.21 -0.97
C ILE A 277 -5.61 26.51 -1.36
N PHE A 278 -5.49 26.07 -2.60
CA PHE A 278 -4.27 25.46 -3.11
C PHE A 278 -3.07 26.39 -2.97
N LEU A 279 -3.19 27.66 -3.37
CA LEU A 279 -2.13 28.64 -3.22
C LEU A 279 -1.76 28.90 -1.75
N ALA A 280 -2.74 28.88 -0.85
CA ALA A 280 -2.54 29.08 0.58
C ALA A 280 -1.83 27.92 1.29
N VAL A 281 -1.86 26.71 0.73
CA VAL A 281 -1.21 25.51 1.30
C VAL A 281 -0.13 24.93 0.40
N LYS A 282 0.19 25.56 -0.74
CA LYS A 282 1.09 25.00 -1.77
C LYS A 282 2.48 24.62 -1.23
N ASP A 283 2.96 25.34 -0.22
CA ASP A 283 4.28 25.14 0.38
C ASP A 283 4.28 24.04 1.45
N ASP A 284 3.09 23.59 1.87
CA ASP A 284 2.90 22.53 2.85
C ASP A 284 2.46 21.20 2.19
N ILE A 285 2.29 21.16 0.86
CA ILE A 285 1.90 19.96 0.10
C ILE A 285 2.99 19.55 -0.90
N TRP A 286 2.95 18.31 -1.36
CA TRP A 286 3.80 17.83 -2.46
C TRP A 286 2.93 17.45 -3.65
N THR A 287 3.23 18.02 -4.82
CA THR A 287 2.53 17.70 -6.07
C THR A 287 3.38 18.07 -7.28
N ASN A 288 3.15 17.36 -8.39
CA ASN A 288 3.65 17.75 -9.71
C ASN A 288 2.59 18.46 -10.57
N MET A 289 1.44 18.84 -9.99
CA MET A 289 0.43 19.65 -10.66
C MET A 289 0.69 21.15 -10.52
N ASN A 290 0.34 21.91 -11.56
CA ASN A 290 0.36 23.36 -11.53
C ASN A 290 -1.03 23.96 -11.22
N ILE A 291 -1.07 25.25 -10.91
CA ILE A 291 -2.31 25.96 -10.58
C ILE A 291 -3.37 25.92 -11.69
N LYS A 292 -2.98 25.92 -12.98
CA LYS A 292 -3.94 25.86 -14.10
C LYS A 292 -4.64 24.51 -14.13
N GLN A 293 -3.90 23.42 -13.87
CA GLN A 293 -4.44 22.07 -13.76
C GLN A 293 -5.42 21.96 -12.59
N VAL A 294 -5.01 22.41 -11.40
CA VAL A 294 -5.89 22.43 -10.21
C VAL A 294 -7.16 23.26 -10.47
N THR A 295 -7.02 24.41 -11.10
CA THR A 295 -8.17 25.28 -11.47
C THR A 295 -9.09 24.60 -12.49
N SER A 296 -8.53 23.90 -13.48
CA SER A 296 -9.30 23.16 -14.47
C SER A 296 -10.08 22.01 -13.82
N LEU A 297 -9.48 21.27 -12.88
CA LEU A 297 -10.17 20.22 -12.12
C LEU A 297 -11.27 20.78 -11.22
N ALA A 298 -11.03 21.91 -10.56
CA ALA A 298 -12.06 22.60 -9.78
C ALA A 298 -13.25 22.99 -10.64
N LEU A 299 -13.00 23.57 -11.83
CA LEU A 299 -14.03 23.91 -12.80
C LEU A 299 -14.76 22.67 -13.32
N PHE A 300 -14.05 21.58 -13.64
CA PHE A 300 -14.66 20.30 -14.00
C PHE A 300 -15.59 19.79 -12.89
N GLY A 301 -15.13 19.84 -11.63
CA GLY A 301 -15.90 19.46 -10.44
C GLY A 301 -17.21 20.25 -10.30
N THR A 302 -17.25 21.51 -10.73
CA THR A 302 -18.50 22.29 -10.72
C THR A 302 -19.57 21.69 -11.65
N ASN A 303 -19.17 20.97 -12.70
CA ASN A 303 -20.08 20.45 -13.74
C ASN A 303 -20.39 18.95 -13.60
N ILE A 304 -19.56 18.17 -12.91
CA ILE A 304 -19.83 16.73 -12.71
C ILE A 304 -20.97 16.51 -11.70
N SER A 305 -21.83 15.53 -11.95
CA SER A 305 -22.89 15.12 -11.01
C SER A 305 -22.39 14.00 -10.08
N MET A 306 -22.96 13.92 -8.87
CA MET A 306 -22.48 13.01 -7.83
C MET A 306 -22.63 11.52 -8.21
N ASP A 307 -23.63 11.18 -9.04
CA ASP A 307 -23.88 9.83 -9.57
C ASP A 307 -22.82 9.36 -10.59
N ARG A 308 -21.96 10.28 -11.05
CA ARG A 308 -20.82 9.99 -11.94
C ARG A 308 -19.50 9.80 -11.19
N ILE A 309 -19.56 9.74 -9.85
CA ILE A 309 -18.38 9.54 -9.01
C ILE A 309 -18.48 8.16 -8.37
N HIS A 310 -17.67 7.25 -8.88
CA HIS A 310 -17.66 5.85 -8.47
C HIS A 310 -16.53 5.57 -7.50
N ARG A 311 -16.80 4.73 -6.50
CA ARG A 311 -15.83 4.36 -5.46
C ARG A 311 -15.48 2.89 -5.57
N TYR A 312 -14.19 2.60 -5.54
CA TYR A 312 -13.64 1.25 -5.54
C TYR A 312 -12.63 1.09 -4.42
N THR A 313 -12.55 -0.11 -3.89
CA THR A 313 -11.43 -0.55 -3.05
C THR A 313 -10.85 -1.80 -3.69
N VAL A 314 -9.53 -1.86 -3.83
CA VAL A 314 -8.89 -3.02 -4.44
C VAL A 314 -9.31 -4.31 -3.71
N PRO A 315 -9.88 -5.29 -4.43
CA PRO A 315 -10.40 -6.50 -3.82
C PRO A 315 -9.28 -7.37 -3.25
N GLY A 316 -9.55 -8.00 -2.11
CA GLY A 316 -8.53 -8.74 -1.39
C GLY A 316 -9.01 -9.22 -0.03
N GLY A 317 -8.04 -9.64 0.78
CA GLY A 317 -8.27 -10.10 2.15
C GLY A 317 -6.98 -10.15 2.96
N PHE A 318 -7.11 -10.47 4.25
CA PHE A 318 -5.95 -10.68 5.11
C PHE A 318 -5.11 -11.86 4.60
N LEU A 319 -3.81 -11.64 4.55
CA LEU A 319 -2.77 -12.61 4.22
C LEU A 319 -1.67 -12.51 5.28
N LEU A 320 -1.38 -13.61 5.96
CA LEU A 320 -0.20 -13.72 6.82
C LEU A 320 0.90 -14.38 6.01
N SER A 321 2.03 -13.70 5.82
CA SER A 321 3.17 -14.25 5.11
C SER A 321 4.46 -13.83 5.80
N GLY A 322 5.36 -14.79 6.06
CA GLY A 322 6.63 -14.51 6.75
C GLY A 322 6.47 -13.83 8.12
N GLY A 323 5.39 -14.11 8.85
CA GLY A 323 5.09 -13.51 10.16
C GLY A 323 4.56 -12.07 10.10
N LEU A 324 4.32 -11.52 8.92
CA LEU A 324 3.76 -10.17 8.73
C LEU A 324 2.38 -10.23 8.08
N TYR A 325 1.50 -9.32 8.52
CA TYR A 325 0.18 -9.15 7.93
C TYR A 325 0.22 -8.25 6.71
N TYR A 326 -0.39 -8.73 5.63
CA TYR A 326 -0.59 -8.05 4.36
C TYR A 326 -2.07 -8.06 3.95
N TRP A 327 -2.38 -7.21 2.98
CA TRP A 327 -3.58 -7.33 2.17
C TRP A 327 -3.23 -8.11 0.89
N GLY A 328 -3.60 -9.40 0.86
CA GLY A 328 -3.47 -10.22 -0.33
C GLY A 328 -4.54 -9.81 -1.35
N ILE A 329 -4.20 -9.87 -2.64
CA ILE A 329 -5.05 -9.36 -3.71
C ILE A 329 -5.82 -10.52 -4.35
N LYS A 330 -7.11 -10.33 -4.58
CA LYS A 330 -7.88 -11.21 -5.46
C LYS A 330 -7.67 -10.74 -6.90
N GLN A 331 -6.76 -11.38 -7.62
CA GLN A 331 -6.22 -10.87 -8.88
C GLN A 331 -7.28 -10.86 -9.99
N TYR A 332 -8.17 -11.87 -10.02
CA TYR A 332 -9.27 -11.91 -10.98
C TYR A 332 -10.30 -10.79 -10.74
N GLU A 333 -10.70 -10.56 -9.48
CA GLU A 333 -11.59 -9.44 -9.13
C GLU A 333 -10.90 -8.09 -9.43
N LYS A 334 -9.58 -7.97 -9.19
CA LYS A 334 -8.81 -6.77 -9.55
C LYS A 334 -8.81 -6.52 -11.05
N ARG A 335 -8.63 -7.57 -11.87
CA ARG A 335 -8.70 -7.47 -13.35
C ARG A 335 -10.07 -6.96 -13.80
N ASP A 336 -11.15 -7.51 -13.25
CA ASP A 336 -12.51 -7.14 -13.65
C ASP A 336 -12.80 -5.67 -13.26
N MET A 337 -12.39 -5.27 -12.06
CA MET A 337 -12.43 -3.86 -11.62
C MET A 337 -11.62 -2.93 -12.54
N ILE A 338 -10.41 -3.32 -12.95
CA ILE A 338 -9.59 -2.52 -13.87
C ILE A 338 -10.26 -2.42 -15.26
N LYS A 339 -10.84 -3.51 -15.75
CA LYS A 339 -11.59 -3.52 -17.01
C LYS A 339 -12.81 -2.60 -16.94
N GLU A 340 -13.52 -2.56 -15.83
CA GLU A 340 -14.64 -1.66 -15.62
C GLU A 340 -14.21 -0.19 -15.60
N ILE A 341 -13.18 0.15 -14.81
CA ILE A 341 -12.73 1.54 -14.64
C ILE A 341 -12.06 2.07 -15.93
N PHE A 342 -11.21 1.26 -16.54
CA PHE A 342 -10.26 1.70 -17.57
C PHE A 342 -10.50 1.05 -18.93
N GLY A 343 -11.50 0.20 -19.11
CA GLY A 343 -11.77 -0.48 -20.38
C GLY A 343 -10.68 -1.47 -20.84
N VAL A 344 -9.63 -1.69 -20.04
CA VAL A 344 -8.49 -2.54 -20.39
C VAL A 344 -8.49 -3.83 -19.57
N THR A 345 -8.17 -4.93 -20.24
CA THR A 345 -7.99 -6.21 -19.55
C THR A 345 -6.52 -6.41 -19.24
N ILE A 346 -6.19 -6.60 -17.96
CA ILE A 346 -4.83 -6.88 -17.51
C ILE A 346 -4.57 -8.38 -17.43
N GLU A 347 -3.30 -8.77 -17.59
CA GLU A 347 -2.87 -10.15 -17.37
C GLU A 347 -2.93 -10.49 -15.88
N VAL A 348 -3.38 -11.70 -15.57
CA VAL A 348 -3.46 -12.24 -14.20
C VAL A 348 -2.46 -13.37 -14.05
N ASN A 349 -1.53 -13.20 -13.12
CA ASN A 349 -0.69 -14.30 -12.65
C ASN A 349 -1.39 -14.97 -11.46
N GLU A 350 -1.84 -16.21 -11.65
CA GLU A 350 -2.55 -16.99 -10.62
C GLU A 350 -1.71 -17.17 -9.34
N LYS A 351 -0.37 -17.22 -9.47
CA LYS A 351 0.52 -17.36 -8.31
C LYS A 351 0.52 -16.14 -7.38
N ASP A 352 -0.07 -15.05 -7.85
CA ASP A 352 -0.18 -13.79 -7.11
C ASP A 352 -1.55 -13.62 -6.48
N ASP A 353 -2.47 -14.54 -6.73
CA ASP A 353 -3.79 -14.53 -6.13
C ASP A 353 -3.71 -14.94 -4.66
N ILE A 354 -4.47 -14.24 -3.83
CA ILE A 354 -4.53 -14.48 -2.39
C ILE A 354 -4.85 -15.94 -2.05
N GLU A 355 -5.74 -16.60 -2.80
CA GLU A 355 -6.10 -17.99 -2.48
C GLU A 355 -4.96 -18.96 -2.80
N TYR A 356 -4.17 -18.69 -3.84
CA TYR A 356 -2.95 -19.43 -4.12
C TYR A 356 -1.90 -19.21 -3.01
N LEU A 357 -1.68 -17.96 -2.62
CA LEU A 357 -0.70 -17.59 -1.59
C LEU A 357 -1.04 -18.19 -0.21
N ARG A 358 -2.32 -18.20 0.17
CA ARG A 358 -2.78 -18.82 1.42
C ARG A 358 -2.49 -20.31 1.44
N ARG A 359 -2.80 -21.03 0.37
CA ARG A 359 -2.50 -22.46 0.26
C ARG A 359 -1.01 -22.73 0.42
N LEU A 360 -0.15 -21.90 -0.18
CA LEU A 360 1.31 -22.04 0.00
C LEU A 360 1.75 -21.84 1.47
N GLU A 361 1.19 -20.86 2.17
CA GLU A 361 1.51 -20.63 3.59
C GLU A 361 0.97 -21.77 4.48
N GLU A 362 -0.22 -22.29 4.18
CA GLU A 362 -0.78 -23.46 4.88
C GLU A 362 0.08 -24.71 4.68
N GLU A 363 0.50 -25.02 3.45
CA GLU A 363 1.41 -26.12 3.15
C GLU A 363 2.76 -25.97 3.86
N LYS A 364 3.26 -24.73 3.95
CA LYS A 364 4.50 -24.43 4.67
C LYS A 364 4.34 -24.65 6.17
N ASN A 365 3.26 -24.16 6.76
CA ASN A 365 2.99 -24.33 8.19
C ASN A 365 2.82 -25.81 8.55
N GLN A 366 2.10 -26.58 7.73
CA GLN A 366 1.97 -28.03 7.94
C GLN A 366 3.32 -28.75 7.89
N LYS A 367 4.24 -28.34 7.01
CA LYS A 367 5.59 -28.91 6.96
C LYS A 367 6.43 -28.53 8.18
N VAL A 368 6.26 -27.31 8.70
CA VAL A 368 6.93 -26.87 9.94
C VAL A 368 6.39 -27.66 11.12
N GLU A 369 5.06 -27.75 11.27
CA GLU A 369 4.41 -28.52 12.34
C GLU A 369 4.79 -30.01 12.29
N ALA A 370 4.86 -30.61 11.08
CA ALA A 370 5.31 -31.99 10.92
C ALA A 370 6.80 -32.17 11.28
N ALA A 371 7.66 -31.20 10.93
CA ALA A 371 9.08 -31.25 11.30
C ALA A 371 9.29 -31.05 12.81
N GLU A 372 8.52 -30.17 13.45
CA GLU A 372 8.53 -29.95 14.90
C GLU A 372 8.02 -31.19 15.64
N SER A 373 6.94 -31.81 15.16
CA SER A 373 6.40 -33.06 15.71
C SER A 373 7.41 -34.20 15.59
N ASN A 374 8.07 -34.35 14.43
CA ASN A 374 9.11 -35.37 14.25
C ASN A 374 10.33 -35.13 15.15
N ASN A 375 10.73 -33.87 15.37
CA ASN A 375 11.82 -33.53 16.30
C ASN A 375 11.44 -33.79 17.76
N GLN A 376 10.20 -33.49 18.16
CA GLN A 376 9.70 -33.84 19.50
C GLN A 376 9.65 -35.35 19.69
N GLN A 377 9.18 -36.09 18.70
CA GLN A 377 9.10 -37.55 18.74
C GLN A 377 10.50 -38.19 18.79
N ALA A 378 11.46 -37.68 18.02
CA ALA A 378 12.86 -38.11 18.10
C ALA A 378 13.52 -37.75 19.43
N ALA A 379 13.18 -36.61 20.03
CA ALA A 379 13.66 -36.22 21.36
C ALA A 379 13.07 -37.14 22.45
N GLU A 380 11.78 -37.46 22.38
CA GLU A 380 11.11 -38.41 23.28
C GLU A 380 11.68 -39.83 23.16
N GLU A 381 11.93 -40.31 21.94
CA GLU A 381 12.58 -41.60 21.68
C GLU A 381 14.01 -41.62 22.23
N SER A 382 14.80 -40.55 22.06
CA SER A 382 16.14 -40.45 22.65
C SER A 382 16.11 -40.41 24.19
N TYR A 383 15.11 -39.75 24.78
CA TYR A 383 14.92 -39.73 26.22
C TYR A 383 14.49 -41.10 26.77
N GLN A 384 13.67 -41.85 26.03
CA GLN A 384 13.28 -43.22 26.36
C GLN A 384 14.47 -44.18 26.23
N GLU A 385 15.29 -44.05 25.19
CA GLU A 385 16.48 -44.89 24.97
C GLU A 385 17.54 -44.65 26.07
N VAL A 386 17.79 -43.38 26.44
CA VAL A 386 18.68 -43.03 27.56
C VAL A 386 18.10 -43.48 28.91
N ALA A 387 16.77 -43.40 29.09
CA ALA A 387 16.12 -43.90 30.29
C ALA A 387 16.24 -45.43 30.38
N ASP A 388 15.97 -46.16 29.31
CA ASP A 388 16.07 -47.62 29.24
C ASP A 388 17.51 -48.11 29.45
N GLU A 389 18.52 -47.43 28.88
CA GLU A 389 19.95 -47.70 29.15
C GLU A 389 20.29 -47.49 30.64
N SER A 390 19.80 -46.39 31.25
CA SER A 390 20.03 -46.13 32.68
C SER A 390 19.32 -47.14 33.61
N TYR A 391 18.14 -47.63 33.21
CA TYR A 391 17.43 -48.69 33.92
C TYR A 391 18.18 -50.03 33.81
N GLN A 392 18.71 -50.38 32.64
CA GLN A 392 19.52 -51.59 32.48
C GLN A 392 20.81 -51.55 33.31
N GLU A 393 21.52 -50.41 33.31
CA GLU A 393 22.75 -50.23 34.09
C GLU A 393 22.48 -50.36 35.61
N SER A 394 21.38 -49.79 36.11
CA SER A 394 20.96 -49.93 37.51
C SER A 394 20.56 -51.36 37.90
N THR A 395 19.98 -52.13 36.98
CA THR A 395 19.66 -53.55 37.23
C THR A 395 20.88 -54.46 37.19
N GLU A 396 21.90 -54.14 36.38
CA GLU A 396 23.19 -54.84 36.39
C GLU A 396 24.00 -54.54 37.65
N GLU A 397 23.94 -53.30 38.16
CA GLU A 397 24.61 -52.90 39.41
C GLU A 397 23.94 -53.53 40.65
N SER A 398 22.61 -53.59 40.67
CA SER A 398 21.81 -54.33 41.67
C SER A 398 22.12 -55.84 41.68
N HIS A 399 22.39 -56.44 40.52
CA HIS A 399 22.83 -57.84 40.43
C HIS A 399 24.29 -58.07 40.82
N ARG A 400 25.15 -57.03 40.82
CA ARG A 400 26.51 -57.13 41.38
C ARG A 400 26.51 -56.99 42.91
N GLU A 401 25.73 -56.09 43.47
CA GLU A 401 25.65 -55.91 44.94
C GLU A 401 25.00 -57.10 45.66
N THR A 402 24.06 -57.81 45.03
CA THR A 402 23.46 -59.03 45.61
C THR A 402 24.41 -60.25 45.57
N VAL A 403 25.48 -60.21 44.79
CA VAL A 403 26.52 -61.26 44.76
C VAL A 403 27.65 -60.97 45.75
N GLU A 404 27.94 -59.69 46.06
CA GLU A 404 28.98 -59.31 47.04
C GLU A 404 28.46 -59.14 48.49
N GLY A 405 27.16 -58.86 48.69
CA GLY A 405 26.57 -58.63 50.03
C GLY A 405 26.31 -59.87 50.91
N ASN A 406 26.59 -61.09 50.43
CA ASN A 406 26.34 -62.32 51.19
C ASN A 406 27.58 -62.91 51.90
N ASN A 407 28.69 -62.18 52.00
CA ASN A 407 29.94 -62.70 52.57
C ASN A 407 30.59 -61.91 53.71
N GLN A 408 29.97 -60.86 54.26
CA GLN A 408 30.57 -60.09 55.36
C GLN A 408 29.52 -59.55 56.36
N GLU A 409 28.98 -60.44 57.20
CA GLU A 409 28.41 -60.06 58.50
C GLU A 409 28.63 -61.20 59.52
N ALA A 410 29.80 -61.19 60.15
CA ALA A 410 30.06 -61.86 61.43
C ALA A 410 31.22 -61.14 62.14
N ALA A 411 30.96 -60.72 63.38
CA ALA A 411 31.84 -60.01 64.33
C ALA A 411 32.01 -58.49 64.02
N ASP A 412 31.91 -57.56 64.96
CA ASP A 412 31.98 -57.69 66.42
C ASP A 412 31.36 -56.43 67.08
N GLU A 413 30.74 -56.64 68.24
CA GLU A 413 30.30 -55.61 69.19
C GLU A 413 31.51 -55.07 69.98
N ASN A 414 31.62 -53.75 70.18
CA ASN A 414 31.65 -53.09 71.50
C ASN A 414 32.35 -51.71 71.55
N HIS A 415 31.74 -50.85 72.37
CA HIS A 415 32.32 -49.84 73.28
C HIS A 415 32.59 -48.37 72.86
N HIS A 416 31.90 -47.52 73.64
CA HIS A 416 32.30 -46.30 74.38
C HIS A 416 32.49 -44.93 73.69
N GLU A 417 31.52 -44.04 73.99
CA GLU A 417 31.61 -42.77 74.74
C GLU A 417 32.75 -41.74 74.52
N THR A 418 32.28 -40.53 74.16
CA THR A 418 32.64 -39.16 74.60
C THR A 418 33.99 -38.52 74.25
N SER A 419 33.95 -37.36 73.57
CA SER A 419 34.35 -36.04 74.09
C SER A 419 34.55 -34.98 72.98
N GLU A 420 33.77 -33.90 73.07
CA GLU A 420 33.99 -32.46 72.83
C GLU A 420 34.93 -31.90 71.74
N GLY A 421 34.44 -30.87 71.03
CA GLY A 421 35.23 -29.87 70.29
C GLY A 421 34.38 -28.94 69.40
N ASP A 422 34.10 -27.73 69.90
CA ASP A 422 33.23 -26.67 69.36
C ASP A 422 33.78 -25.84 68.16
N ASN A 423 32.85 -25.03 67.60
CA ASN A 423 32.97 -23.81 66.76
C ASN A 423 32.89 -24.00 65.23
N GLN A 424 32.13 -23.21 64.44
CA GLN A 424 31.39 -21.95 64.66
C GLN A 424 30.47 -21.65 63.43
N GLU A 425 29.38 -20.91 63.67
CA GLU A 425 28.81 -19.74 62.93
C GLU A 425 29.03 -19.60 61.40
N THR A 426 28.12 -19.10 60.55
CA THR A 426 26.84 -18.36 60.66
C THR A 426 26.23 -18.34 59.24
N ALA A 427 24.89 -18.31 59.15
CA ALA A 427 24.15 -18.08 57.91
C ALA A 427 23.25 -16.84 58.06
N GLU A 428 23.50 -15.82 57.23
CA GLU A 428 22.65 -14.62 57.01
C GLU A 428 21.99 -14.77 55.62
N GLU A 429 20.67 -14.88 55.56
CA GLU A 429 19.70 -13.79 55.30
C GLU A 429 19.69 -13.25 53.84
N ASN A 430 18.67 -13.61 53.05
CA ASN A 430 17.48 -12.77 52.83
C ASN A 430 16.65 -13.22 51.61
N LEU A 431 15.35 -13.39 51.85
CA LEU A 431 14.28 -13.71 50.91
C LEU A 431 13.14 -12.71 51.19
N GLN A 432 12.85 -11.82 50.26
CA GLN A 432 11.62 -11.00 50.22
C GLN A 432 11.37 -10.62 48.75
N GLU A 433 10.31 -11.12 48.13
CA GLU A 433 8.96 -10.54 48.04
C GLU A 433 8.74 -9.83 46.71
N ALA A 434 7.86 -10.38 45.87
CA ALA A 434 6.93 -9.61 45.03
C ALA A 434 5.93 -10.57 44.37
N ASN A 435 4.81 -10.81 45.05
CA ASN A 435 3.60 -11.34 44.46
C ASN A 435 2.52 -10.24 44.59
N GLN A 436 1.78 -10.01 43.50
CA GLN A 436 0.67 -9.06 43.30
C GLN A 436 1.02 -7.66 42.75
N MET A 437 0.98 -7.52 41.42
CA MET A 437 -0.10 -6.80 40.71
C MET A 437 -0.19 -7.24 39.25
#